data_AF-A0A838JH68-F1
#
_entry.id   AF-A0A838JH68-F1
#
_cell.length_a   1.000
_cell.length_b   1.000
_cell.length_c   1.000
_cell.angle_alpha   90.00
_cell.angle_beta   90.00
_cell.angle_gamma   90.00
#
_symmetry.space_group_name_H-M   'P 1'
#
loop_
_entity.id
_entity.type
_entity.pdbx_description
1 polymer ?
#
loop_
_entity_poly.entity_id
_entity_poly.type
_entity_poly.pdbx_seq_one_letter_code
_entity_poly.pdbx_strand_id
1 'polypeptide(L)'
;TFVFESGDVATTPEELAELCANYPEEAADYLQDNEIEAWLRDIGEDELADVAVYVYANVPDQIDAVEQFIDAVIGKHTYAPRHTVSSASGSIPQVRDPRQQVPSVSVSTSNAGNGSGDSSVSTRLHWPTPRRGVPLQVRPHKLDFGTVYPGLSAALTILISGPQGYNVHGSIHADEPWIHIDQTHFDGGSTEVNVQINSLKLQRDTHYVGQITISSLDEERNDIVVKVEADIQGYVARNRRHPGRTHGADLDADDSEEDEDFSPILPDPTTDLLPVPPVPAKNTQVQTTIIDPKRDKYTPLSLNGSTAPRWEPGPITNTQYKWQRRSLTFVAAFMTSSLVYTLFSQIKPFPLPPNPLFILLLIALLPATAVGALAVQWNRSLSFDEVLARTFTSLGCTLMGTAVAEALWQFAVRPPLGTLHLLLLLVVAALSAAFGAHGPPCAAIIAALSKVHSAIKRISWLGMLLLAPVGALFGYLLTFGFALSIFSASGILVGVAITVGLMWAVDLLVRRNGRKHA
;
A
#
# COMPACT_ATOMS: atom_id res chain seq x y z
N THR A 1 -9.68 -0.32 9.14
CA THR A 1 -10.04 0.51 10.30
C THR A 1 -9.65 -0.24 11.57
N PHE A 2 -9.19 0.47 12.59
CA PHE A 2 -8.78 -0.03 13.91
C PHE A 2 -9.78 0.51 14.92
N VAL A 3 -10.30 -0.33 15.82
CA VAL A 3 -11.41 0.04 16.72
C VAL A 3 -10.93 -0.11 18.15
N PHE A 4 -10.99 0.96 18.93
CA PHE A 4 -10.71 0.96 20.37
C PHE A 4 -11.94 0.43 21.14
N GLU A 5 -11.72 -0.13 22.32
CA GLU A 5 -12.73 -0.47 23.33
C GLU A 5 -13.62 0.73 23.70
N SER A 6 -13.08 1.94 23.62
CA SER A 6 -13.85 3.20 23.75
C SER A 6 -14.98 3.33 22.71
N GLY A 7 -14.88 2.61 21.59
CA GLY A 7 -15.78 2.70 20.44
C GLY A 7 -15.27 3.64 19.34
N ASP A 8 -14.15 4.32 19.57
CA ASP A 8 -13.52 5.16 18.56
C ASP A 8 -12.81 4.33 17.49
N VAL A 9 -12.75 4.87 16.27
CA VAL A 9 -12.26 4.14 15.11
C VAL A 9 -11.21 4.97 14.39
N ALA A 10 -10.02 4.40 14.20
CA ALA A 10 -8.98 4.94 13.34
C ALA A 10 -9.01 4.30 11.95
N THR A 11 -8.92 5.13 10.92
CA THR A 11 -8.81 4.71 9.51
C THR A 11 -7.42 4.98 8.96
N THR A 12 -6.69 5.94 9.54
CA THR A 12 -5.33 6.34 9.17
C THR A 12 -4.36 6.19 10.35
N PRO A 13 -3.03 6.08 10.09
CA PRO A 13 -2.03 6.07 11.16
C PRO A 13 -2.09 7.30 12.07
N GLU A 14 -2.44 8.46 11.52
CA GLU A 14 -2.54 9.71 12.27
C GLU A 14 -3.73 9.68 13.24
N GLU A 15 -4.89 9.21 12.79
CA GLU A 15 -6.05 8.98 13.66
C GLU A 15 -5.72 7.94 14.73
N LEU A 16 -4.95 6.89 14.38
CA LEU A 16 -4.47 5.93 15.36
C LEU A 16 -3.58 6.60 16.42
N ALA A 17 -2.64 7.45 16.02
CA ALA A 17 -1.78 8.17 16.95
C ALA A 17 -2.56 9.12 17.86
N GLU A 18 -3.60 9.78 17.34
CA GLU A 18 -4.50 10.63 18.14
C GLU A 18 -5.29 9.80 19.17
N LEU A 19 -5.82 8.64 18.77
CA LEU A 19 -6.49 7.73 19.70
C LEU A 19 -5.52 7.15 20.74
N CYS A 20 -4.30 6.80 20.34
CA CYS A 20 -3.26 6.36 21.27
C CYS A 20 -2.90 7.44 22.29
N ALA A 21 -2.91 8.73 21.89
CA ALA A 21 -2.66 9.84 22.81
C ALA A 21 -3.81 10.04 23.80
N ASN A 22 -5.06 9.78 23.38
CA ASN A 22 -6.24 9.91 24.23
C ASN A 22 -6.43 8.71 25.18
N TYR A 23 -6.02 7.52 24.76
CA TYR A 23 -6.18 6.25 25.49
C TYR A 23 -4.85 5.48 25.59
N PRO A 24 -3.84 5.99 26.32
CA PRO A 24 -2.50 5.41 26.33
C PRO A 24 -2.43 4.01 26.97
N GLU A 25 -3.27 3.72 27.96
CA GLU A 25 -3.33 2.40 28.60
C GLU A 25 -3.86 1.32 27.62
N GLU A 26 -4.92 1.65 26.88
CA GLU A 26 -5.51 0.75 25.90
C GLU A 26 -4.58 0.55 24.68
N ALA A 27 -3.94 1.63 24.23
CA ALA A 27 -2.94 1.58 23.18
C ALA A 27 -1.72 0.73 23.58
N ALA A 28 -1.32 0.75 24.85
CA ALA A 28 -0.23 -0.08 25.36
C ALA A 28 -0.55 -1.57 25.24
N ASP A 29 -1.79 -1.97 25.58
CA ASP A 29 -2.26 -3.35 25.42
C ASP A 29 -2.25 -3.77 23.93
N TYR A 30 -2.74 -2.90 23.04
CA TYR A 30 -2.72 -3.18 21.59
C TYR A 30 -1.31 -3.24 20.99
N LEU A 31 -0.38 -2.43 21.52
CA LEU A 31 1.03 -2.46 21.11
C LEU A 31 1.68 -3.77 21.58
N GLN A 32 1.38 -4.19 22.81
CA GLN A 32 1.86 -5.44 23.40
C GLN A 32 1.35 -6.68 22.66
N ASP A 33 0.08 -6.67 22.24
CA ASP A 33 -0.54 -7.77 21.50
C ASP A 33 -0.18 -7.78 20.01
N ASN A 34 0.63 -6.81 19.54
CA ASN A 34 1.01 -6.58 18.14
C ASN A 34 -0.19 -6.31 17.22
N GLU A 35 -1.32 -5.86 17.75
CA GLU A 35 -2.50 -5.54 16.96
C GLU A 35 -2.28 -4.29 16.11
N ILE A 36 -1.62 -3.28 16.68
CA ILE A 36 -1.21 -2.06 15.96
C ILE A 36 -0.26 -2.39 14.81
N GLU A 37 0.75 -3.25 15.04
CA GLU A 37 1.67 -3.70 13.99
C GLU A 37 0.90 -4.40 12.85
N ALA A 38 0.07 -5.38 13.20
CA ALA A 38 -0.68 -6.15 12.23
C ALA A 38 -1.59 -5.26 11.37
N TRP A 39 -2.23 -4.27 12.01
CA TRP A 39 -3.08 -3.31 11.32
C TRP A 39 -2.29 -2.39 10.39
N LEU A 40 -1.15 -1.84 10.84
CA LEU A 40 -0.27 -1.00 10.02
C LEU A 40 0.24 -1.74 8.77
N ARG A 41 0.65 -3.01 8.90
CA ARG A 41 1.04 -3.85 7.75
C ARG A 41 -0.12 -4.09 6.80
N ASP A 42 -1.34 -4.18 7.33
CA ASP A 42 -2.53 -4.45 6.52
C ASP A 42 -2.98 -3.24 5.68
N ILE A 43 -2.76 -2.03 6.17
CA ILE A 43 -2.95 -0.79 5.39
C ILE A 43 -1.76 -0.45 4.47
N GLY A 44 -0.64 -1.18 4.59
CA GLY A 44 0.55 -1.03 3.74
C GLY A 44 1.62 -0.10 4.31
N GLU A 45 1.50 0.29 5.57
CA GLU A 45 2.47 1.13 6.30
C GLU A 45 3.57 0.27 6.95
N ASP A 46 4.30 -0.49 6.12
CA ASP A 46 5.29 -1.48 6.58
C ASP A 46 6.39 -0.87 7.47
N GLU A 47 6.81 0.36 7.16
CA GLU A 47 7.83 1.07 7.94
C GLU A 47 7.34 1.48 9.33
N LEU A 48 6.07 1.89 9.47
CA LEU A 48 5.50 2.23 10.79
C LEU A 48 5.27 0.96 11.62
N ALA A 49 4.88 -0.13 10.97
CA ALA A 49 4.79 -1.43 11.63
C ALA A 49 6.15 -1.86 12.20
N ASP A 50 7.22 -1.72 11.42
CA ASP A 50 8.58 -2.04 11.89
C ASP A 50 9.03 -1.12 13.04
N VAL A 51 8.61 0.16 13.02
CA VAL A 51 8.84 1.09 14.13
C VAL A 51 8.07 0.69 15.38
N ALA A 52 6.79 0.30 15.26
CA ALA A 52 5.99 -0.17 16.39
C ALA A 52 6.66 -1.36 17.10
N VAL A 53 7.13 -2.34 16.31
CA VAL A 53 7.91 -3.50 16.82
C VAL A 53 9.20 -3.05 17.48
N TYR A 54 9.93 -2.13 16.86
CA TYR A 54 11.19 -1.62 17.39
C TYR A 54 10.99 -0.89 18.73
N VAL A 55 10.00 -0.02 18.83
CA VAL A 55 9.70 0.76 20.03
C VAL A 55 9.30 -0.17 21.17
N TYR A 56 8.39 -1.10 20.92
CA TYR A 56 8.00 -2.11 21.91
C TYR A 56 9.18 -2.96 22.40
N ALA A 57 10.11 -3.35 21.50
CA ALA A 57 11.24 -4.19 21.88
C ALA A 57 12.34 -3.45 22.69
N ASN A 58 12.43 -2.12 22.59
CA ASN A 58 13.52 -1.34 23.17
C ASN A 58 13.10 -0.49 24.38
N VAL A 59 11.80 -0.24 24.58
CA VAL A 59 11.30 0.59 25.67
C VAL A 59 10.63 -0.30 26.72
N PRO A 60 11.17 -0.39 27.95
CA PRO A 60 10.65 -1.30 28.98
C PRO A 60 9.34 -0.82 29.61
N ASP A 61 9.07 0.49 29.59
CA ASP A 61 7.80 1.08 30.03
C ASP A 61 6.83 1.16 28.87
N GLN A 62 5.63 0.62 29.05
CA GLN A 62 4.63 0.49 28.00
C GLN A 62 4.04 1.84 27.60
N ILE A 63 3.88 2.76 28.56
CA ILE A 63 3.34 4.10 28.27
C ILE A 63 4.37 4.91 27.47
N ASP A 64 5.65 4.87 27.88
CA ASP A 64 6.75 5.50 27.13
C ASP A 64 6.88 4.92 25.71
N ALA A 65 6.59 3.62 25.53
CA ALA A 65 6.57 2.98 24.21
C ALA A 65 5.45 3.54 23.33
N VAL A 66 4.26 3.78 23.89
CA VAL A 66 3.15 4.43 23.17
C VAL A 66 3.52 5.87 22.79
N GLU A 67 4.12 6.64 23.70
CA GLU A 67 4.57 8.02 23.40
C GLU A 67 5.61 8.05 22.28
N GLN A 68 6.62 7.18 22.30
CA GLN A 68 7.62 7.09 21.23
C GLN A 68 7.02 6.64 19.90
N PHE A 69 6.02 5.77 19.93
CA PHE A 69 5.29 5.37 18.73
C PHE A 69 4.50 6.55 18.15
N ILE A 70 3.77 7.29 18.98
CA ILE A 70 3.03 8.51 18.58
C ILE A 70 3.99 9.53 17.97
N ASP A 71 5.13 9.78 18.62
CA ASP A 71 6.18 10.68 18.12
C ASP A 71 6.73 10.21 16.77
N ALA A 72 6.86 8.91 16.54
CA ALA A 72 7.34 8.39 15.26
C ALA A 72 6.29 8.51 14.15
N VAL A 73 5.02 8.30 14.45
CA VAL A 73 3.90 8.45 13.50
C VAL A 73 3.74 9.92 13.09
N ILE A 74 3.72 10.84 14.06
CA ILE A 74 3.62 12.28 13.82
C ILE A 74 4.94 12.83 13.23
N GLY A 75 6.07 12.29 13.68
CA GLY A 75 7.41 12.70 13.28
C GLY A 75 7.79 12.33 11.85
N LYS A 76 7.22 11.25 11.30
CA LYS A 76 7.44 10.82 9.91
C LYS A 76 7.08 11.89 8.88
N HIS A 77 6.17 12.78 9.23
CA HIS A 77 5.78 13.93 8.40
C HIS A 77 6.64 15.18 8.59
N THR A 78 7.45 15.25 9.64
CA THR A 78 8.25 16.45 9.96
C THR A 78 9.75 16.26 9.84
N TYR A 79 10.25 15.03 9.86
CA TYR A 79 11.66 14.75 9.69
C TYR A 79 11.84 13.40 9.03
N ALA A 80 12.28 13.36 7.78
CA ALA A 80 13.01 12.20 7.27
C ALA A 80 14.47 12.32 7.76
N PRO A 81 14.90 11.60 8.82
CA PRO A 81 16.29 11.59 9.23
C PRO A 81 16.98 10.56 8.32
N ARG A 82 17.69 11.11 7.35
CA ARG A 82 18.70 10.42 6.55
C ARG A 82 19.58 9.59 7.50
N HIS A 83 19.59 8.27 7.35
CA HIS A 83 20.63 7.42 7.93
C HIS A 83 22.00 7.90 7.42
N THR A 84 22.66 8.76 8.19
CA THR A 84 24.06 9.12 7.97
C THR A 84 24.91 7.95 8.43
N VAL A 85 25.30 7.11 7.46
CA VAL A 85 26.43 6.22 7.64
C VAL A 85 27.67 7.09 7.80
N SER A 86 28.24 7.04 9.00
CA SER A 86 29.51 7.65 9.37
C SER A 86 30.57 7.32 8.32
N SER A 87 31.01 8.33 7.57
CA SER A 87 32.14 8.24 6.66
C SER A 87 33.20 9.22 7.14
N ALA A 88 34.16 8.67 7.88
CA ALA A 88 35.45 9.30 8.10
C ALA A 88 36.22 9.32 6.77
N SER A 89 36.55 10.51 6.26
CA SER A 89 37.85 10.85 5.65
C SER A 89 37.75 12.20 4.96
N GLY A 90 38.57 13.15 5.41
CA GLY A 90 38.63 14.49 4.86
C GLY A 90 39.41 14.58 3.54
N SER A 91 39.10 15.60 2.76
CA SER A 91 40.10 16.50 2.16
C SER A 91 39.39 17.62 1.38
N ILE A 92 39.72 18.85 1.76
CA ILE A 92 39.46 20.12 1.04
C ILE A 92 40.56 20.25 -0.03
N PRO A 93 40.30 20.73 -1.27
CA PRO A 93 40.54 22.16 -1.53
C PRO A 93 39.62 22.87 -2.55
N GLN A 94 39.34 24.13 -2.18
CA GLN A 94 39.37 25.37 -2.96
C GLN A 94 38.46 25.59 -4.19
N VAL A 95 37.43 26.41 -3.94
CA VAL A 95 37.26 27.79 -4.46
C VAL A 95 38.06 28.17 -5.73
N ARG A 96 37.34 28.35 -6.85
CA ARG A 96 37.59 29.46 -7.79
C ARG A 96 36.38 29.72 -8.70
N ASP A 97 35.73 30.85 -8.47
CA ASP A 97 34.85 31.56 -9.41
C ASP A 97 35.64 32.76 -10.00
N PRO A 98 35.11 33.56 -10.94
CA PRO A 98 34.29 33.27 -12.13
C PRO A 98 34.88 33.97 -13.38
N ARG A 99 34.52 33.56 -14.60
CA ARG A 99 34.53 34.48 -15.77
C ARG A 99 33.88 33.89 -17.02
N GLN A 100 32.97 34.69 -17.58
CA GLN A 100 32.87 35.02 -19.02
C GLN A 100 32.52 33.89 -20.00
N GLN A 101 31.29 33.90 -20.55
CA GLN A 101 31.01 34.42 -21.91
C GLN A 101 29.57 34.13 -22.35
N VAL A 102 28.92 35.19 -22.84
CA VAL A 102 27.72 35.22 -23.70
C VAL A 102 28.12 34.73 -25.11
N PRO A 103 27.22 34.21 -25.97
CA PRO A 103 26.56 35.11 -26.94
C PRO A 103 25.14 34.71 -27.44
N SER A 104 24.35 35.76 -27.69
CA SER A 104 23.41 36.03 -28.82
C SER A 104 22.46 34.97 -29.41
N VAL A 105 21.16 35.26 -29.27
CA VAL A 105 20.12 35.48 -30.31
C VAL A 105 20.36 34.87 -31.71
N SER A 106 19.43 34.01 -32.13
CA SER A 106 18.99 33.99 -33.53
C SER A 106 17.46 33.79 -33.62
N VAL A 107 16.82 34.83 -34.14
CA VAL A 107 15.44 34.86 -34.63
C VAL A 107 15.39 34.06 -35.93
N SER A 108 14.37 33.22 -36.09
CA SER A 108 14.04 32.62 -37.39
C SER A 108 12.53 32.62 -37.59
N THR A 109 12.08 33.72 -38.20
CA THR A 109 10.82 33.86 -38.93
C THR A 109 10.99 33.31 -40.34
N SER A 110 10.20 32.31 -40.71
CA SER A 110 9.73 31.96 -42.07
C SER A 110 8.88 30.69 -41.93
N ASN A 111 7.86 30.37 -42.72
CA ASN A 111 7.27 31.01 -43.89
C ASN A 111 5.87 30.42 -44.07
N ALA A 112 4.97 31.21 -44.61
CA ALA A 112 3.69 30.76 -45.13
C ALA A 112 3.91 29.80 -46.31
N GLY A 113 3.12 28.73 -46.37
CA GLY A 113 3.13 27.75 -47.45
C GLY A 113 1.75 27.12 -47.62
N ASN A 114 0.96 27.76 -48.46
CA ASN A 114 -0.33 27.31 -48.99
C ASN A 114 -0.12 26.04 -49.81
N GLY A 115 -0.91 24.98 -49.59
CA GLY A 115 -0.77 23.71 -50.30
C GLY A 115 -2.05 22.87 -50.22
N SER A 116 -2.93 23.11 -51.17
CA SER A 116 -4.11 22.33 -51.52
C SER A 116 -3.75 20.96 -52.12
N GLY A 117 -4.51 19.92 -51.76
CA GLY A 117 -4.65 18.68 -52.54
C GLY A 117 -3.91 17.46 -51.98
N ASP A 118 -4.62 16.57 -51.28
CA ASP A 118 -5.14 15.34 -51.88
C ASP A 118 -5.71 14.39 -50.82
N SER A 119 -6.92 13.92 -51.11
CA SER A 119 -7.68 13.00 -50.29
C SER A 119 -7.18 11.58 -50.50
N SER A 120 -6.35 11.08 -49.58
CA SER A 120 -6.11 9.64 -49.44
C SER A 120 -6.56 9.17 -48.05
N VAL A 121 -7.67 8.44 -48.03
CA VAL A 121 -8.22 7.72 -46.88
C VAL A 121 -7.20 6.67 -46.43
N SER A 122 -6.38 7.02 -45.46
CA SER A 122 -5.52 6.09 -44.73
C SER A 122 -6.06 6.00 -43.30
N THR A 123 -6.72 4.89 -43.00
CA THR A 123 -7.01 4.42 -41.64
C THR A 123 -5.70 4.05 -40.94
N ARG A 124 -4.91 5.07 -40.58
CA ARG A 124 -3.82 4.93 -39.62
C ARG A 124 -4.42 5.23 -38.25
N LEU A 125 -4.29 4.28 -37.31
CA LEU A 125 -4.55 4.51 -35.91
C LEU A 125 -3.75 5.74 -35.46
N HIS A 126 -4.46 6.87 -35.37
CA HIS A 126 -3.93 8.12 -34.86
C HIS A 126 -3.94 7.97 -33.34
N TRP A 127 -2.79 7.60 -32.79
CA TRP A 127 -2.54 7.78 -31.37
C TRP A 127 -2.80 9.26 -31.07
N PRO A 128 -3.70 9.60 -30.14
CA PRO A 128 -4.06 10.98 -29.86
C PRO A 128 -2.77 11.72 -29.48
N THR A 129 -2.35 12.64 -30.34
CA THR A 129 -1.24 13.54 -30.06
C THR A 129 -1.54 14.29 -28.77
N PRO A 130 -0.58 14.42 -27.83
CA PRO A 130 -0.77 15.08 -26.55
C PRO A 130 -1.35 16.48 -26.77
N ARG A 131 -2.57 16.69 -26.29
CA ARG A 131 -3.27 17.97 -26.41
C ARG A 131 -2.52 18.98 -25.55
N ARG A 132 -2.11 20.09 -26.17
CA ARG A 132 -1.57 21.26 -25.48
C ARG A 132 -2.45 21.63 -24.29
N GLY A 133 -1.85 21.64 -23.10
CA GLY A 133 -2.16 22.56 -22.01
C GLY A 133 -3.62 22.63 -21.59
N VAL A 134 -4.06 21.67 -20.78
CA VAL A 134 -5.39 21.75 -20.15
C VAL A 134 -5.26 22.67 -18.93
N PRO A 135 -5.93 23.85 -18.88
CA PRO A 135 -5.74 24.82 -17.80
C PRO A 135 -6.27 24.28 -16.47
N LEU A 136 -5.41 24.19 -15.46
CA LEU A 136 -5.74 23.70 -14.12
C LEU A 136 -6.68 24.68 -13.39
N GLN A 137 -7.72 24.17 -12.73
CA GLN A 137 -8.64 24.98 -11.90
C GLN A 137 -8.45 24.62 -10.42
N VAL A 138 -8.02 25.60 -9.62
CA VAL A 138 -7.81 25.43 -8.17
C VAL A 138 -8.81 26.30 -7.40
N ARG A 139 -9.47 25.76 -6.37
CA ARG A 139 -10.39 26.50 -5.50
C ARG A 139 -10.31 26.01 -4.05
N PRO A 140 -10.23 26.90 -3.05
CA PRO A 140 -10.02 28.35 -3.14
C PRO A 140 -8.55 28.72 -3.44
N HIS A 141 -8.29 29.97 -3.87
CA HIS A 141 -6.92 30.50 -4.06
C HIS A 141 -6.34 31.13 -2.78
N LYS A 142 -7.15 31.24 -1.73
CA LYS A 142 -6.77 31.73 -0.41
C LYS A 142 -7.38 30.82 0.65
N LEU A 143 -6.55 30.29 1.53
CA LEU A 143 -6.94 29.59 2.75
C LEU A 143 -6.69 30.50 3.94
N ASP A 144 -7.72 30.73 4.73
CA ASP A 144 -7.67 31.54 5.93
C ASP A 144 -8.07 30.66 7.12
N PHE A 145 -7.11 30.35 7.97
CA PHE A 145 -7.33 29.52 9.16
C PHE A 145 -7.81 30.34 10.35
N GLY A 146 -7.83 31.67 10.26
CA GLY A 146 -8.15 32.56 11.36
C GLY A 146 -7.22 32.31 12.56
N THR A 147 -7.79 32.28 13.76
CA THR A 147 -7.04 32.06 14.99
C THR A 147 -6.72 30.58 15.21
N VAL A 148 -5.43 30.23 15.16
CA VAL A 148 -4.92 28.87 15.36
C VAL A 148 -4.32 28.76 16.76
N TYR A 149 -4.77 27.77 17.53
CA TYR A 149 -4.22 27.46 18.84
C TYR A 149 -2.92 26.63 18.70
N PRO A 150 -2.02 26.65 19.71
CA PRO A 150 -0.80 25.86 19.66
C PRO A 150 -1.06 24.37 19.40
N GLY A 151 -0.55 23.83 18.29
CA GLY A 151 -0.73 22.44 17.88
C GLY A 151 -0.92 22.30 16.37
N LEU A 152 -1.70 21.29 15.97
CA LEU A 152 -2.21 21.11 14.61
C LEU A 152 -3.57 21.80 14.48
N SER A 153 -3.76 22.58 13.42
CA SER A 153 -5.05 23.20 13.12
C SER A 153 -6.04 22.18 12.55
N ALA A 154 -7.33 22.54 12.55
CA ALA A 154 -8.32 21.85 11.71
C ALA A 154 -7.89 21.93 10.24
N ALA A 155 -8.22 20.88 9.47
CA ALA A 155 -7.89 20.82 8.04
C ALA A 155 -8.82 21.73 7.21
N LEU A 156 -8.25 22.46 6.26
CA LEU A 156 -8.98 23.15 5.20
C LEU A 156 -8.68 22.51 3.85
N THR A 157 -9.70 22.31 3.03
CA THR A 157 -9.57 21.58 1.76
C THR A 157 -9.38 22.53 0.58
N ILE A 158 -8.47 22.17 -0.32
CA ILE A 158 -8.31 22.76 -1.65
C ILE A 158 -8.79 21.74 -2.68
N LEU A 159 -9.63 22.17 -3.62
CA LEU A 159 -10.07 21.39 -4.76
C LEU A 159 -9.23 21.74 -6.00
N ILE A 160 -8.54 20.74 -6.55
CA ILE A 160 -7.78 20.82 -7.80
C ILE A 160 -8.55 20.04 -8.86
N SER A 161 -8.94 20.68 -9.96
CA SER A 161 -9.76 20.05 -10.99
C SER A 161 -9.35 20.46 -12.39
N GLY A 162 -9.54 19.53 -13.33
CA GLY A 162 -9.45 19.83 -14.75
C GLY A 162 -10.74 20.50 -15.25
N PRO A 163 -10.66 21.36 -16.29
CA PRO A 163 -11.83 21.93 -16.92
C PRO A 163 -12.65 20.77 -17.50
N GLN A 164 -13.98 20.78 -17.29
CA GLN A 164 -14.88 19.73 -17.78
C GLN A 164 -14.55 18.31 -17.28
N GLY A 165 -13.82 18.17 -16.17
CA GLY A 165 -13.48 16.86 -15.59
C GLY A 165 -12.39 16.09 -16.35
N TYR A 166 -11.62 16.76 -17.21
CA TYR A 166 -10.42 16.15 -17.79
C TYR A 166 -9.44 15.77 -16.68
N ASN A 167 -8.84 14.59 -16.82
CA ASN A 167 -7.78 14.16 -15.90
C ASN A 167 -6.59 15.12 -15.99
N VAL A 168 -6.21 15.66 -14.85
CA VAL A 168 -5.03 16.51 -14.66
C VAL A 168 -4.08 15.78 -13.73
N HIS A 169 -2.78 16.00 -13.94
CA HIS A 169 -1.74 15.45 -13.10
C HIS A 169 -0.66 16.49 -12.82
N GLY A 170 -0.07 16.42 -11.62
CA GLY A 170 0.92 17.41 -11.19
C GLY A 170 1.43 17.18 -9.77
N SER A 171 2.17 18.17 -9.28
CA SER A 171 2.75 18.20 -7.94
C SER A 171 2.30 19.43 -7.16
N ILE A 172 2.25 19.25 -5.84
CA ILE A 172 1.86 20.27 -4.87
C ILE A 172 3.03 20.42 -3.91
N HIS A 173 3.45 21.66 -3.68
CA HIS A 173 4.54 21.97 -2.77
C HIS A 173 4.13 23.09 -1.81
N ALA A 174 4.38 22.90 -0.53
CA ALA A 174 4.30 23.97 0.48
C ALA A 174 5.67 24.64 0.58
N ASP A 175 5.71 25.96 0.45
CA ASP A 175 6.96 26.71 0.54
C ASP A 175 7.42 26.89 1.99
N GLU A 176 6.49 26.76 2.93
CA GLU A 176 6.71 26.96 4.36
C GLU A 176 6.54 25.66 5.15
N PRO A 177 7.47 25.31 6.06
CA PRO A 177 7.48 24.03 6.77
C PRO A 177 6.40 23.91 7.85
N TRP A 178 5.70 25.00 8.18
CA TRP A 178 4.56 25.00 9.10
C TRP A 178 3.23 24.70 8.39
N ILE A 179 3.22 24.63 7.06
CA ILE A 179 2.06 24.19 6.26
C ILE A 179 2.22 22.71 5.98
N HIS A 180 1.24 21.92 6.42
CA HIS A 180 1.18 20.48 6.18
C HIS A 180 0.12 20.18 5.12
N ILE A 181 0.45 19.34 4.14
CA ILE A 181 -0.45 18.94 3.05
C ILE A 181 -0.53 17.41 3.06
N ASP A 182 -1.72 16.84 2.98
CA ASP A 182 -1.94 15.39 2.97
C ASP A 182 -1.41 14.69 1.70
N GLN A 183 -1.39 15.41 0.58
CA GLN A 183 -0.99 14.89 -0.73
C GLN A 183 -0.04 15.87 -1.44
N THR A 184 1.10 15.35 -1.91
CA THR A 184 2.08 16.12 -2.69
C THR A 184 1.93 15.94 -4.21
N HIS A 185 1.04 15.05 -4.63
CA HIS A 185 0.76 14.73 -6.03
C HIS A 185 -0.74 14.59 -6.24
N PHE A 186 -1.22 14.97 -7.42
CA PHE A 186 -2.59 14.74 -7.83
C PHE A 186 -2.60 14.07 -9.21
N ASP A 187 -3.53 13.13 -9.41
CA ASP A 187 -3.80 12.47 -10.69
C ASP A 187 -5.29 12.11 -10.76
N GLY A 188 -6.05 12.86 -11.55
CA GLY A 188 -7.49 12.65 -11.69
C GLY A 188 -8.24 13.84 -12.27
N GLY A 189 -9.53 13.67 -12.53
CA GLY A 189 -10.39 14.77 -13.02
C GLY A 189 -10.66 15.85 -11.95
N SER A 190 -10.62 15.45 -10.69
CA SER A 190 -10.78 16.31 -9.52
C SER A 190 -10.10 15.64 -8.33
N THR A 191 -9.31 16.38 -7.57
CA THR A 191 -8.57 15.92 -6.39
C THR A 191 -8.79 16.91 -5.26
N GLU A 192 -9.19 16.40 -4.10
CA GLU A 192 -9.32 17.16 -2.85
C GLU A 192 -8.05 16.97 -2.02
N VAL A 193 -7.52 18.09 -1.53
CA VAL A 193 -6.24 18.15 -0.83
C VAL A 193 -6.46 18.86 0.49
N ASN A 194 -6.16 18.19 1.60
CA ASN A 194 -6.31 18.75 2.93
C ASN A 194 -5.03 19.46 3.38
N VAL A 195 -5.21 20.69 3.83
CA VAL A 195 -4.14 21.56 4.32
C VAL A 195 -4.34 21.82 5.81
N GLN A 196 -3.29 21.63 6.58
CA GLN A 196 -3.25 21.89 8.02
C GLN A 196 -2.06 22.80 8.35
N ILE A 197 -2.12 23.46 9.51
CA ILE A 197 -1.04 24.29 10.03
C ILE A 197 -0.48 23.65 11.30
N ASN A 198 0.83 23.46 11.34
CA ASN A 198 1.56 23.07 12.53
C ASN A 198 2.18 24.31 13.18
N SER A 199 1.54 24.80 14.24
CA SER A 199 1.95 26.03 14.91
C SER A 199 2.99 25.83 16.02
N LEU A 200 3.47 24.60 16.26
CA LEU A 200 4.40 24.29 17.35
C LEU A 200 5.74 25.03 17.23
N LYS A 201 6.16 25.34 16.00
CA LYS A 201 7.42 26.03 15.70
C LYS A 201 7.24 27.53 15.45
N LEU A 202 6.01 28.04 15.49
CA LEU A 202 5.70 29.43 15.20
C LEU A 202 5.75 30.28 16.47
N GLN A 203 6.19 31.52 16.33
CA GLN A 203 6.12 32.48 17.43
C GLN A 203 4.65 32.79 17.73
N ARG A 204 4.35 32.99 19.01
CA ARG A 204 3.00 33.26 19.48
C ARG A 204 2.59 34.70 19.14
N ASP A 205 1.28 34.93 19.07
CA ASP A 205 0.64 36.24 18.88
C ASP A 205 1.16 36.98 17.62
N THR A 206 1.48 36.22 16.58
CA THR A 206 1.97 36.74 15.30
C THR A 206 1.15 36.18 14.13
N HIS A 207 0.92 37.04 13.13
CA HIS A 207 0.24 36.69 11.88
C HIS A 207 1.26 36.10 10.89
N TYR A 208 0.95 34.93 10.34
CA TYR A 208 1.78 34.25 9.36
C TYR A 208 1.09 34.20 8.00
N VAL A 209 1.90 34.36 6.96
CA VAL A 209 1.50 34.23 5.58
C VAL A 209 2.47 33.28 4.89
N GLY A 210 1.93 32.24 4.26
CA GLY A 210 2.69 31.30 3.45
C GLY A 210 1.99 31.03 2.13
N GLN A 211 2.55 30.14 1.33
CA GLN A 211 2.03 29.83 0.01
C GLN A 211 2.22 28.35 -0.34
N ILE A 212 1.27 27.83 -1.11
CA ILE A 212 1.30 26.49 -1.70
C ILE A 212 1.38 26.66 -3.22
N THR A 213 2.40 26.04 -3.82
CA THR A 213 2.67 26.08 -5.25
C THR A 213 2.19 24.78 -5.89
N ILE A 214 1.26 24.88 -6.84
CA ILE A 214 0.68 23.75 -7.58
C ILE A 214 1.20 23.81 -9.01
N SER A 215 1.97 22.79 -9.41
CA SER A 215 2.62 22.67 -10.72
C SER A 215 2.00 21.52 -11.51
N SER A 216 1.61 21.77 -12.76
CA SER A 216 1.16 20.70 -13.67
C SER A 216 2.36 20.15 -14.45
N LEU A 217 2.43 18.83 -14.61
CA LEU A 217 3.54 18.18 -15.29
C LEU A 217 3.65 18.58 -16.78
N ASP A 218 2.52 18.98 -17.38
CA ASP A 218 2.40 19.28 -18.81
C ASP A 218 2.74 20.74 -19.17
N GLU A 219 2.81 21.64 -18.18
CA GLU A 219 3.04 23.08 -18.40
C GLU A 219 4.06 23.65 -17.42
N GLU A 220 5.34 23.72 -17.82
CA GLU A 220 6.45 24.33 -17.06
C GLU A 220 6.26 25.84 -16.74
N ARG A 221 5.14 26.47 -17.11
CA ARG A 221 4.98 27.93 -17.02
C ARG A 221 3.78 28.43 -16.23
N ASN A 222 2.89 27.56 -15.76
CA ASN A 222 1.65 27.97 -15.11
C ASN A 222 1.53 27.36 -13.71
N ASP A 223 2.47 27.72 -12.83
CA ASP A 223 2.34 27.40 -11.41
C ASP A 223 1.21 28.23 -10.80
N ILE A 224 0.27 27.55 -10.13
CA ILE A 224 -0.84 28.19 -9.43
C ILE A 224 -0.46 28.31 -7.97
N VAL A 225 -0.50 29.55 -7.45
CA VAL A 225 -0.15 29.85 -6.05
C VAL A 225 -1.42 30.02 -5.23
N VAL A 226 -1.53 29.25 -4.15
CA VAL A 226 -2.60 29.36 -3.14
C VAL A 226 -2.01 30.01 -1.89
N LYS A 227 -2.57 31.15 -1.48
CA LYS A 227 -2.10 31.90 -0.30
C LYS A 227 -2.68 31.29 0.98
N VAL A 228 -1.86 31.09 1.99
CA VAL A 228 -2.26 30.57 3.31
C VAL A 228 -2.03 31.64 4.38
N GLU A 229 -3.05 31.95 5.18
CA GLU A 229 -3.01 32.95 6.25
C GLU A 229 -3.45 32.32 7.59
N ALA A 230 -2.77 32.67 8.68
CA ALA A 230 -3.13 32.23 10.04
C ALA A 230 -2.64 33.19 11.13
N ASP A 231 -3.43 33.32 12.19
CA ASP A 231 -3.12 34.08 13.40
C ASP A 231 -2.85 33.12 14.57
N ILE A 232 -1.59 33.01 15.00
CA ILE A 232 -1.25 32.07 16.07
C ILE A 232 -1.54 32.69 17.44
N GLN A 233 -2.49 32.14 18.20
CA GLN A 233 -2.73 32.61 19.57
C GLN A 233 -1.71 32.02 20.55
N GLY A 234 -1.14 32.89 21.39
CA GLY A 234 -0.38 32.47 22.54
C GLY A 234 -1.27 31.86 23.61
N TYR A 235 -1.06 30.58 23.93
CA TYR A 235 -1.65 30.02 25.14
C TYR A 235 -0.98 30.66 26.36
N VAL A 236 -1.62 31.68 26.95
CA VAL A 236 -1.32 32.09 28.32
C VAL A 236 -1.92 31.02 29.21
N ALA A 237 -1.19 29.92 29.40
CA ALA A 237 -1.46 29.01 30.51
C ALA A 237 -1.39 29.86 31.78
N ARG A 238 -2.53 30.37 32.25
CA ARG A 238 -2.68 30.79 33.65
C ARG A 238 -2.60 29.51 34.46
N ASN A 239 -1.40 28.98 34.60
CA ASN A 239 -1.02 27.93 35.54
C ASN A 239 -1.02 28.51 36.96
N ARG A 240 -2.08 29.23 37.35
CA ARG A 240 -2.45 29.39 38.75
C ARG A 240 -3.23 28.14 39.12
N ARG A 241 -2.50 27.03 39.28
CA ARG A 241 -2.94 25.96 40.17
C ARG A 241 -3.13 26.62 41.53
N HIS A 242 -4.37 26.96 41.88
CA HIS A 242 -4.72 27.11 43.28
C HIS A 242 -4.46 25.73 43.91
N PRO A 243 -3.57 25.62 44.90
CA PRO A 243 -3.41 24.38 45.64
C PRO A 243 -4.72 24.15 46.41
N GLY A 244 -5.65 23.44 45.78
CA GLY A 244 -6.85 22.94 46.42
C GLY A 244 -6.42 21.93 47.47
N ARG A 245 -6.43 22.37 48.73
CA ARG A 245 -6.50 21.51 49.90
C ARG A 245 -7.66 20.53 49.70
N THR A 246 -7.37 19.30 49.31
CA THR A 246 -8.29 18.18 49.54
C THR A 246 -8.21 17.87 51.03
N HIS A 247 -9.17 18.39 51.79
CA HIS A 247 -9.42 17.97 53.16
C HIS A 247 -9.75 16.47 53.13
N GLY A 248 -8.98 15.66 53.84
CA GLY A 248 -9.22 14.23 53.99
C GLY A 248 -10.62 13.99 54.54
N ALA A 249 -11.33 13.05 53.91
CA ALA A 249 -12.42 12.35 54.54
C ALA A 249 -11.80 11.30 55.47
N ASP A 250 -11.49 11.72 56.70
CA ASP A 250 -11.47 10.81 57.85
C ASP A 250 -12.90 10.27 57.99
N LEU A 251 -13.08 8.96 57.79
CA LEU A 251 -14.32 8.23 58.06
C LEU A 251 -14.03 7.19 59.14
N ASP A 252 -13.68 7.67 60.33
CA ASP A 252 -13.53 6.87 61.53
C ASP A 252 -14.45 7.46 62.61
N ALA A 253 -15.24 6.58 63.23
CA ALA A 253 -16.02 6.75 64.47
C ALA A 253 -17.26 7.65 64.42
N ASP A 254 -18.45 7.06 64.57
CA ASP A 254 -19.10 7.13 65.88
C ASP A 254 -20.25 6.13 66.03
N ASP A 255 -20.12 5.32 67.09
CA ASP A 255 -21.19 4.66 67.81
C ASP A 255 -22.20 5.69 68.34
N SER A 256 -23.50 5.42 68.22
CA SER A 256 -24.45 5.74 69.29
C SER A 256 -25.75 4.98 69.09
N GLU A 257 -25.96 4.06 70.02
CA GLU A 257 -27.24 3.45 70.33
C GLU A 257 -28.21 4.48 70.94
N GLU A 258 -29.47 4.05 71.03
CA GLU A 258 -30.46 4.45 72.04
C GLU A 258 -31.38 5.69 71.81
N ASP A 259 -32.66 5.32 71.65
CA ASP A 259 -33.83 5.81 72.39
C ASP A 259 -34.73 6.91 71.81
N GLU A 260 -35.91 6.41 71.43
CA GLU A 260 -37.27 6.89 71.66
C GLU A 260 -37.43 8.18 72.51
N ASP A 261 -38.24 9.12 72.00
CA ASP A 261 -39.63 9.35 72.44
C ASP A 261 -40.05 10.85 72.35
N PHE A 262 -41.35 11.07 72.21
CA PHE A 262 -42.12 12.32 72.33
C PHE A 262 -42.32 13.27 71.12
N SER A 263 -43.50 13.09 70.50
CA SER A 263 -44.33 14.07 69.76
C SER A 263 -44.90 15.17 70.70
N PRO A 264 -45.83 16.11 70.33
CA PRO A 264 -46.66 16.27 69.11
C PRO A 264 -46.99 17.74 68.67
N ILE A 265 -47.98 17.87 67.75
CA ILE A 265 -48.92 19.01 67.44
C ILE A 265 -48.67 19.61 66.02
N LEU A 266 -49.40 19.25 64.93
CA LEU A 266 -50.83 19.42 64.50
C LEU A 266 -50.89 20.34 63.23
N PRO A 267 -52.00 20.43 62.47
CA PRO A 267 -52.25 19.79 61.16
C PRO A 267 -52.47 20.79 60.00
N ASP A 268 -52.65 20.33 58.75
CA ASP A 268 -53.88 20.52 57.91
C ASP A 268 -53.75 19.83 56.51
N PRO A 269 -54.78 19.78 55.61
CA PRO A 269 -55.45 18.51 55.30
C PRO A 269 -55.61 18.19 53.79
N THR A 270 -56.09 16.96 53.51
CA THR A 270 -56.83 16.50 52.31
C THR A 270 -56.16 16.68 50.93
N THR A 271 -55.91 15.62 50.16
CA THR A 271 -56.93 15.07 49.25
C THR A 271 -56.61 13.66 48.73
N ASP A 272 -57.64 12.82 48.80
CA ASP A 272 -58.12 11.80 47.86
C ASP A 272 -57.34 10.52 47.49
N LEU A 273 -58.05 9.44 47.84
CA LEU A 273 -57.91 8.01 47.54
C LEU A 273 -58.10 7.68 46.05
N LEU A 274 -57.55 6.52 45.63
CA LEU A 274 -58.21 5.36 44.96
C LEU A 274 -57.17 4.55 44.12
N PRO A 275 -57.46 3.33 43.60
CA PRO A 275 -57.04 2.08 44.24
C PRO A 275 -56.20 1.15 43.35
N VAL A 276 -55.55 0.18 43.98
CA VAL A 276 -54.82 -0.94 43.37
C VAL A 276 -55.75 -1.89 42.61
N PRO A 277 -55.32 -2.45 41.46
CA PRO A 277 -55.71 -3.80 41.05
C PRO A 277 -54.50 -4.77 41.01
N PRO A 278 -54.72 -6.08 41.26
CA PRO A 278 -53.68 -7.08 41.34
C PRO A 278 -53.33 -7.65 39.95
N VAL A 279 -52.03 -7.82 39.66
CA VAL A 279 -51.54 -8.46 38.42
C VAL A 279 -50.87 -9.79 38.77
N PRO A 280 -51.20 -10.89 38.05
CA PRO A 280 -50.84 -12.25 38.43
C PRO A 280 -49.36 -12.59 38.17
N ALA A 281 -48.80 -13.35 39.11
CA ALA A 281 -47.50 -14.01 38.99
C ALA A 281 -47.48 -14.98 37.79
N LYS A 282 -46.69 -14.64 36.77
CA LYS A 282 -46.28 -15.56 35.71
C LYS A 282 -44.80 -15.89 35.90
N ASN A 283 -44.55 -17.01 36.56
CA ASN A 283 -43.26 -17.70 36.54
C ASN A 283 -42.92 -18.04 35.09
N THR A 284 -42.05 -17.23 34.49
CA THR A 284 -41.33 -17.60 33.26
C THR A 284 -39.89 -17.81 33.69
N GLN A 285 -39.49 -19.08 33.84
CA GLN A 285 -38.09 -19.45 33.94
C GLN A 285 -37.41 -19.03 32.63
N VAL A 286 -36.76 -17.87 32.66
CA VAL A 286 -35.80 -17.47 31.64
C VAL A 286 -34.57 -18.35 31.84
N GLN A 287 -34.48 -19.36 31.00
CA GLN A 287 -33.28 -20.17 30.83
C GLN A 287 -32.22 -19.25 30.21
N THR A 288 -31.37 -18.69 31.06
CA THR A 288 -30.14 -18.00 30.65
C THR A 288 -29.22 -19.04 30.00
N THR A 289 -29.38 -19.21 28.70
CA THR A 289 -28.29 -19.72 27.88
C THR A 289 -27.18 -18.68 28.00
N ILE A 290 -26.06 -19.11 28.58
CA ILE A 290 -24.81 -18.37 28.62
C ILE A 290 -24.37 -18.26 27.17
N ILE A 291 -24.81 -17.18 26.52
CA ILE A 291 -24.36 -16.77 25.21
C ILE A 291 -23.07 -16.01 25.46
N ASP A 292 -21.97 -16.58 24.97
CA ASP A 292 -20.64 -15.98 24.96
C ASP A 292 -20.73 -14.55 24.36
N PRO A 293 -20.52 -13.48 25.15
CA PRO A 293 -20.67 -12.10 24.67
C PRO A 293 -19.57 -11.65 23.71
N LYS A 294 -18.64 -12.55 23.34
CA LYS A 294 -17.49 -12.25 22.48
C LYS A 294 -17.73 -12.42 20.98
N ARG A 295 -18.88 -12.94 20.52
CA ARG A 295 -19.06 -13.30 19.10
C ARG A 295 -19.98 -12.41 18.25
N ASP A 296 -20.78 -11.54 18.86
CA ASP A 296 -21.79 -10.77 18.10
C ASP A 296 -21.47 -9.26 17.96
N LYS A 297 -20.23 -8.84 18.25
CA LYS A 297 -19.82 -7.41 18.30
C LYS A 297 -19.66 -6.69 16.94
N TYR A 298 -19.93 -7.36 15.81
CA TYR A 298 -19.66 -6.81 14.46
C TYR A 298 -20.80 -6.98 13.46
N THR A 299 -22.01 -6.52 13.79
CA THR A 299 -23.02 -6.20 12.76
C THR A 299 -23.47 -4.75 12.93
N PRO A 300 -23.14 -3.85 11.98
CA PRO A 300 -23.66 -2.48 12.05
C PRO A 300 -25.19 -2.54 11.93
N LEU A 301 -25.89 -1.99 12.92
CA LEU A 301 -27.32 -1.79 12.86
C LEU A 301 -27.62 -0.86 11.69
N SER A 302 -28.04 -1.43 10.56
CA SER A 302 -28.58 -0.72 9.41
C SER A 302 -29.87 0.00 9.84
N LEU A 303 -29.71 1.25 10.27
CA LEU A 303 -30.78 2.17 10.66
C LEU A 303 -31.42 2.78 9.39
N ASN A 304 -32.05 1.96 8.55
CA ASN A 304 -33.07 2.44 7.60
C ASN A 304 -33.89 1.28 7.04
N GLY A 305 -35.17 1.25 7.42
CA GLY A 305 -36.13 0.19 7.13
C GLY A 305 -36.59 0.15 5.66
N SER A 306 -35.74 -0.33 4.76
CA SER A 306 -36.19 -0.83 3.46
C SER A 306 -35.98 -2.35 3.40
N THR A 307 -37.11 -3.06 3.47
CA THR A 307 -37.24 -4.52 3.62
C THR A 307 -37.07 -5.25 2.29
N ALA A 308 -35.84 -5.26 1.78
CA ALA A 308 -35.38 -6.37 0.96
C ALA A 308 -34.01 -6.78 1.48
N PRO A 309 -33.80 -8.05 1.90
CA PRO A 309 -32.48 -8.56 2.24
C PRO A 309 -31.64 -8.58 0.97
N ARG A 310 -31.04 -7.43 0.64
CA ARG A 310 -30.00 -7.33 -0.36
C ARG A 310 -28.86 -8.15 0.21
N TRP A 311 -28.51 -9.23 -0.49
CA TRP A 311 -27.37 -10.07 -0.13
C TRP A 311 -26.11 -9.23 -0.36
N GLU A 312 -25.77 -8.39 0.61
CA GLU A 312 -24.51 -7.68 0.63
C GLU A 312 -23.47 -8.71 1.07
N PRO A 313 -22.54 -9.12 0.17
CA PRO A 313 -21.45 -9.98 0.59
C PRO A 313 -20.77 -9.28 1.77
N GLY A 314 -20.65 -10.00 2.89
CA GLY A 314 -19.99 -9.45 4.08
C GLY A 314 -18.63 -8.84 3.71
N PRO A 315 -18.19 -7.78 4.42
CA PRO A 315 -16.93 -7.11 4.12
C PRO A 315 -15.81 -8.15 4.02
N ILE A 316 -15.26 -8.29 2.82
CA ILE A 316 -14.21 -9.27 2.54
C ILE A 316 -13.00 -8.87 3.36
N THR A 317 -12.50 -9.76 4.21
CA THR A 317 -11.30 -9.46 5.01
C THR A 317 -10.10 -9.25 4.09
N ASN A 318 -9.11 -8.44 4.49
CA ASN A 318 -7.88 -8.24 3.70
C ASN A 318 -7.19 -9.56 3.35
N THR A 319 -7.21 -10.52 4.28
CA THR A 319 -6.69 -11.87 4.06
C THR A 319 -7.47 -12.62 2.97
N GLN A 320 -8.80 -12.53 2.96
CA GLN A 320 -9.64 -13.11 1.91
C GLN A 320 -9.39 -12.44 0.56
N TYR A 321 -9.23 -11.12 0.50
CA TYR A 321 -8.91 -10.41 -0.73
C TYR A 321 -7.54 -10.86 -1.29
N LYS A 322 -6.53 -10.98 -0.42
CA LYS A 322 -5.20 -11.53 -0.77
C LYS A 322 -5.32 -12.96 -1.33
N TRP A 323 -6.11 -13.83 -0.69
CA TRP A 323 -6.36 -15.21 -1.14
C TRP A 323 -7.16 -15.29 -2.44
N GLN A 324 -8.18 -14.44 -2.61
CA GLN A 324 -8.99 -14.36 -3.82
C GLN A 324 -8.13 -13.93 -5.00
N ARG A 325 -7.26 -12.94 -4.81
CA ARG A 325 -6.34 -12.51 -5.87
C ARG A 325 -5.36 -13.62 -6.24
N ARG A 326 -4.84 -14.36 -5.25
CA ARG A 326 -3.96 -15.52 -5.48
C ARG A 326 -4.67 -16.65 -6.23
N SER A 327 -5.88 -17.02 -5.83
CA SER A 327 -6.65 -18.06 -6.52
C SER A 327 -6.97 -17.64 -7.96
N LEU A 328 -7.33 -16.37 -8.17
CA LEU A 328 -7.61 -15.86 -9.51
C LEU A 328 -6.36 -15.84 -10.39
N THR A 329 -5.18 -15.48 -9.86
CA THR A 329 -3.91 -15.58 -10.61
C THR A 329 -3.56 -17.01 -11.00
N PHE A 330 -3.76 -17.97 -10.09
CA PHE A 330 -3.53 -19.39 -10.36
C PHE A 330 -4.49 -19.92 -11.43
N VAL A 331 -5.78 -19.62 -11.30
CA VAL A 331 -6.80 -20.05 -12.27
C VAL A 331 -6.53 -19.44 -13.64
N ALA A 332 -6.17 -18.16 -13.73
CA ALA A 332 -5.83 -17.54 -15.00
C ALA A 332 -4.60 -18.19 -15.66
N ALA A 333 -3.52 -18.45 -14.90
CA ALA A 333 -2.34 -19.14 -15.40
C ALA A 333 -2.64 -20.59 -15.86
N PHE A 334 -3.50 -21.30 -15.14
CA PHE A 334 -3.96 -22.63 -15.50
C PHE A 334 -4.82 -22.62 -16.78
N MET A 335 -5.73 -21.64 -16.90
CA MET A 335 -6.60 -21.51 -18.07
C MET A 335 -5.80 -21.16 -19.33
N THR A 336 -4.86 -20.22 -19.27
CA THR A 336 -4.03 -19.86 -20.44
C THR A 336 -3.14 -21.01 -20.91
N SER A 337 -2.59 -21.78 -19.98
CA SER A 337 -1.77 -22.96 -20.31
C SER A 337 -2.57 -24.14 -20.84
N SER A 338 -3.76 -24.38 -20.28
CA SER A 338 -4.69 -25.36 -20.83
C SER A 338 -5.15 -24.97 -22.23
N LEU A 339 -5.36 -23.68 -22.51
CA LEU A 339 -5.69 -23.18 -23.83
C LEU A 339 -4.59 -23.49 -24.84
N VAL A 340 -3.31 -23.26 -24.50
CA VAL A 340 -2.19 -23.65 -25.37
C VAL A 340 -2.21 -25.15 -25.66
N TYR A 341 -2.43 -25.98 -24.64
CA TYR A 341 -2.58 -27.41 -24.86
C TYR A 341 -3.75 -27.75 -25.80
N THR A 342 -4.91 -27.11 -25.66
CA THR A 342 -6.05 -27.34 -26.58
C THR A 342 -5.78 -26.89 -28.01
N LEU A 343 -4.90 -25.91 -28.23
CA LEU A 343 -4.47 -25.52 -29.58
C LEU A 343 -3.54 -26.58 -30.19
N PHE A 344 -2.59 -27.09 -29.40
CA PHE A 344 -1.66 -28.13 -29.87
C PHE A 344 -2.32 -29.50 -30.04
N SER A 345 -3.37 -29.81 -29.28
CA SER A 345 -4.08 -31.09 -29.38
C SER A 345 -4.80 -31.29 -30.73
N GLN A 346 -5.01 -30.20 -31.49
CA GLN A 346 -5.54 -30.26 -32.85
C GLN A 346 -4.53 -30.81 -33.87
N ILE A 347 -3.24 -30.77 -33.55
CA ILE A 347 -2.17 -31.27 -34.42
C ILE A 347 -2.03 -32.78 -34.22
N LYS A 348 -2.33 -33.58 -35.25
CA LYS A 348 -2.13 -35.04 -35.24
C LYS A 348 -0.73 -35.40 -35.77
N PRO A 349 -0.02 -36.36 -35.16
CA PRO A 349 -0.40 -37.18 -33.99
C PRO A 349 -0.28 -36.42 -32.66
N PHE A 350 -1.09 -36.84 -31.69
CA PHE A 350 -1.20 -36.17 -30.40
C PHE A 350 0.14 -36.14 -29.65
N PRO A 351 0.57 -34.98 -29.11
CA PRO A 351 1.85 -34.84 -28.43
C PRO A 351 1.75 -35.35 -26.99
N LEU A 352 1.58 -36.67 -26.80
CA LEU A 352 1.76 -37.29 -25.48
C LEU A 352 3.19 -37.83 -25.36
N PRO A 353 3.78 -37.84 -24.15
CA PRO A 353 5.03 -38.53 -23.90
C PRO A 353 4.93 -39.99 -24.38
N PRO A 354 5.94 -40.53 -25.08
CA PRO A 354 7.31 -40.03 -25.24
C PRO A 354 7.58 -39.20 -26.53
N ASN A 355 6.56 -38.61 -27.16
CA ASN A 355 6.73 -37.89 -28.42
C ASN A 355 7.58 -36.61 -28.24
N PRO A 356 8.65 -36.38 -29.04
CA PRO A 356 9.48 -35.17 -28.92
C PRO A 356 8.73 -33.85 -29.16
N LEU A 357 7.58 -33.87 -29.85
CA LEU A 357 6.70 -32.69 -29.99
C LEU A 357 6.16 -32.19 -28.63
N PHE A 358 6.17 -33.04 -27.60
CA PHE A 358 5.82 -32.63 -26.24
C PHE A 358 6.76 -31.53 -25.72
N ILE A 359 8.03 -31.51 -26.14
CA ILE A 359 8.98 -30.46 -25.75
C ILE A 359 8.54 -29.10 -26.30
N LEU A 360 8.03 -29.04 -27.53
CA LEU A 360 7.47 -27.80 -28.09
C LEU A 360 6.24 -27.33 -27.32
N LEU A 361 5.38 -28.27 -26.90
CA LEU A 361 4.24 -27.96 -26.04
C LEU A 361 4.71 -27.34 -24.72
N LEU A 362 5.72 -27.91 -24.06
CA LEU A 362 6.28 -27.35 -22.82
C LEU A 362 6.88 -25.95 -23.04
N ILE A 363 7.62 -25.75 -24.14
CA ILE A 363 8.19 -24.43 -24.49
C ILE A 363 7.09 -23.39 -24.69
N ALA A 364 5.97 -23.75 -25.32
CA ALA A 364 4.82 -22.86 -25.51
C ALA A 364 4.03 -22.63 -24.20
N LEU A 365 4.03 -23.61 -23.30
CA LEU A 365 3.34 -23.56 -22.01
C LEU A 365 3.93 -22.49 -21.08
N LEU A 366 5.27 -22.40 -21.02
CA LEU A 366 6.00 -21.49 -20.12
C LEU A 366 5.62 -20.01 -20.27
N PRO A 367 5.63 -19.39 -21.47
CA PRO A 367 5.20 -18.00 -21.62
C PRO A 367 3.70 -17.84 -21.42
N ALA A 368 2.88 -18.83 -21.79
CA ALA A 368 1.44 -18.73 -21.64
C ALA A 368 0.99 -18.74 -20.18
N THR A 369 1.58 -19.56 -19.31
CA THR A 369 1.32 -19.52 -17.87
C THR A 369 1.73 -18.18 -17.26
N ALA A 370 2.91 -17.67 -17.62
CA ALA A 370 3.41 -16.38 -17.12
C ALA A 370 2.50 -15.21 -17.53
N VAL A 371 2.03 -15.18 -18.78
CA VAL A 371 1.07 -14.17 -19.27
C VAL A 371 -0.26 -14.27 -18.54
N GLY A 372 -0.77 -15.48 -18.30
CA GLY A 372 -2.01 -15.69 -17.53
C GLY A 372 -1.91 -15.18 -16.10
N ALA A 373 -0.79 -15.43 -15.42
CA ALA A 373 -0.53 -14.93 -14.07
C ALA A 373 -0.48 -13.38 -14.03
N LEU A 374 0.12 -12.75 -15.06
CA LEU A 374 0.25 -11.30 -15.14
C LEU A 374 -1.03 -10.58 -15.52
N ALA A 375 -1.88 -11.18 -16.34
CA ALA A 375 -3.15 -10.57 -16.77
C ALA A 375 -4.03 -10.15 -15.57
N VAL A 376 -4.00 -10.95 -14.50
CA VAL A 376 -4.76 -10.71 -13.26
C VAL A 376 -4.13 -9.63 -12.39
N GLN A 377 -2.80 -9.52 -12.44
CA GLN A 377 -2.07 -8.53 -11.66
C GLN A 377 -1.86 -7.20 -12.40
N TRP A 378 -2.37 -7.10 -13.62
CA TRP A 378 -2.21 -5.92 -14.46
C TRP A 378 -2.90 -4.72 -13.83
N ASN A 379 -2.13 -3.92 -13.10
CA ASN A 379 -2.55 -2.61 -12.63
C ASN A 379 -2.05 -1.55 -13.63
N ARG A 380 -2.91 -0.60 -14.01
CA ARG A 380 -2.57 0.44 -15.01
C ARG A 380 -1.40 1.32 -14.58
N SER A 381 -1.10 1.38 -13.29
CA SER A 381 0.04 2.14 -12.74
C SER A 381 1.39 1.40 -12.83
N LEU A 382 1.43 0.14 -13.27
CA LEU A 382 2.69 -0.60 -13.34
C LEU A 382 3.57 -0.05 -14.45
N SER A 383 4.78 0.36 -14.07
CA SER A 383 5.82 0.73 -15.04
C SER A 383 6.22 -0.47 -15.91
N PHE A 384 6.58 -0.22 -17.17
CA PHE A 384 6.98 -1.28 -18.10
C PHE A 384 8.12 -2.16 -17.56
N ASP A 385 9.11 -1.57 -16.88
CA ASP A 385 10.22 -2.30 -16.26
C ASP A 385 9.76 -3.29 -15.19
N GLU A 386 8.71 -2.92 -14.43
CA GLU A 386 8.16 -3.77 -13.39
C GLU A 386 7.35 -4.92 -13.98
N VAL A 387 6.59 -4.64 -15.04
CA VAL A 387 5.91 -5.70 -15.82
C VAL A 387 6.95 -6.68 -16.36
N LEU A 388 8.02 -6.16 -16.97
CA LEU A 388 9.09 -6.98 -17.53
C LEU A 388 9.79 -7.81 -16.43
N ALA A 389 10.15 -7.20 -15.29
CA ALA A 389 10.75 -7.94 -14.18
C ALA A 389 9.85 -9.07 -13.69
N ARG A 390 8.55 -8.81 -13.50
CA ARG A 390 7.57 -9.82 -13.09
C ARG A 390 7.36 -10.91 -14.15
N THR A 391 7.43 -10.59 -15.44
CA THR A 391 7.39 -11.60 -16.51
C THR A 391 8.55 -12.58 -16.41
N PHE A 392 9.78 -12.07 -16.25
CA PHE A 392 10.96 -12.92 -16.18
C PHE A 392 11.04 -13.71 -14.88
N THR A 393 10.61 -13.15 -13.74
CA THR A 393 10.55 -13.93 -12.48
C THR A 393 9.51 -15.04 -12.56
N SER A 394 8.34 -14.78 -13.14
CA SER A 394 7.33 -15.81 -13.36
C SER A 394 7.84 -16.90 -14.33
N LEU A 395 8.47 -16.52 -15.44
CA LEU A 395 9.12 -17.47 -16.38
C LEU A 395 10.22 -18.30 -15.70
N GLY A 396 11.07 -17.69 -14.88
CA GLY A 396 12.11 -18.40 -14.13
C GLY A 396 11.53 -19.41 -13.13
N CYS A 397 10.53 -19.00 -12.35
CA CYS A 397 9.85 -19.88 -11.40
C CYS A 397 9.14 -21.04 -12.09
N THR A 398 8.44 -20.79 -13.20
CA THR A 398 7.78 -21.85 -13.99
C THR A 398 8.76 -22.85 -14.58
N LEU A 399 9.86 -22.38 -15.17
CA LEU A 399 10.91 -23.25 -15.70
C LEU A 399 11.50 -24.13 -14.60
N MET A 400 11.83 -23.54 -13.45
CA MET A 400 12.39 -24.28 -12.31
C MET A 400 11.40 -25.32 -11.77
N GLY A 401 10.14 -24.93 -11.51
CA GLY A 401 9.11 -25.82 -10.97
C GLY A 401 8.80 -26.98 -11.91
N THR A 402 8.63 -26.71 -13.19
CA THR A 402 8.36 -27.75 -14.20
C THR A 402 9.55 -28.67 -14.43
N ALA A 403 10.78 -28.15 -14.49
CA ALA A 403 11.98 -28.98 -14.63
C ALA A 403 12.20 -29.91 -13.43
N VAL A 404 11.96 -29.42 -12.21
CA VAL A 404 12.05 -30.24 -10.99
C VAL A 404 10.93 -31.29 -10.94
N ALA A 405 9.70 -30.90 -11.27
CA ALA A 405 8.58 -31.84 -11.32
C ALA A 405 8.79 -32.94 -12.37
N GLU A 406 9.32 -32.59 -13.55
CA GLU A 406 9.68 -33.55 -14.59
C GLU A 406 10.73 -34.53 -14.08
N ALA A 407 11.84 -34.03 -13.53
CA ALA A 407 12.89 -34.87 -12.99
C ALA A 407 12.36 -35.83 -11.90
N LEU A 408 11.60 -35.31 -10.94
CA LEU A 408 10.98 -36.11 -9.87
C LEU A 408 10.01 -37.16 -10.44
N TRP A 409 9.21 -36.80 -11.44
CA TRP A 409 8.29 -37.73 -12.09
C TRP A 409 9.03 -38.87 -12.76
N GLN A 410 10.09 -38.59 -13.52
CA GLN A 410 10.93 -39.59 -14.18
C GLN A 410 11.62 -40.52 -13.17
N PHE A 411 12.00 -40.01 -11.99
CA PHE A 411 12.58 -40.83 -10.93
C PHE A 411 11.54 -41.69 -10.20
N ALA A 412 10.33 -41.17 -9.94
CA ALA A 412 9.33 -41.82 -9.12
C ALA A 412 8.41 -42.78 -9.90
N VAL A 413 7.96 -42.38 -11.09
CA VAL A 413 6.91 -43.07 -11.83
C VAL A 413 7.51 -43.65 -13.11
N ARG A 414 7.89 -44.94 -13.05
CA ARG A 414 8.43 -45.67 -14.22
C ARG A 414 7.46 -45.87 -15.39
N PRO A 415 6.13 -46.04 -15.22
CA PRO A 415 5.22 -46.20 -16.35
C PRO A 415 4.70 -44.85 -16.91
N PRO A 416 4.57 -44.70 -18.25
CA PRO A 416 4.17 -43.45 -18.88
C PRO A 416 2.65 -43.22 -18.76
N LEU A 417 2.22 -42.66 -17.64
CA LEU A 417 0.85 -42.16 -17.46
C LEU A 417 0.73 -40.75 -18.09
N GLY A 418 0.72 -40.68 -19.43
CA GLY A 418 0.89 -39.42 -20.16
C GLY A 418 -0.12 -38.32 -19.82
N THR A 419 -1.39 -38.65 -19.59
CA THR A 419 -2.43 -37.64 -19.25
C THR A 419 -2.29 -37.10 -17.83
N LEU A 420 -1.98 -37.96 -16.86
CA LEU A 420 -1.75 -37.56 -15.47
C LEU A 420 -0.47 -36.72 -15.35
N HIS A 421 0.57 -37.11 -16.09
CA HIS A 421 1.82 -36.38 -16.17
C HIS A 421 1.61 -34.95 -16.71
N LEU A 422 0.87 -34.80 -17.81
CA LEU A 422 0.53 -33.48 -18.34
C LEU A 422 -0.30 -32.64 -17.35
N LEU A 423 -1.31 -33.23 -16.71
CA LEU A 423 -2.14 -32.53 -15.72
C LEU A 423 -1.31 -32.06 -14.53
N LEU A 424 -0.38 -32.90 -14.05
CA LEU A 424 0.56 -32.53 -12.99
C LEU A 424 1.42 -31.34 -13.43
N LEU A 425 2.01 -31.39 -14.63
CA LEU A 425 2.85 -30.30 -15.14
C LEU A 425 2.06 -29.00 -15.32
N LEU A 426 0.81 -29.03 -15.77
CA LEU A 426 -0.07 -27.86 -15.86
C LEU A 426 -0.30 -27.22 -14.49
N VAL A 427 -0.61 -28.03 -13.47
CA VAL A 427 -0.83 -27.56 -12.10
C VAL A 427 0.45 -26.97 -11.51
N VAL A 428 1.58 -27.66 -11.64
CA VAL A 428 2.89 -27.17 -11.16
C VAL A 428 3.27 -25.88 -11.88
N ALA A 429 3.14 -25.81 -13.20
CA ALA A 429 3.44 -24.61 -13.97
C ALA A 429 2.57 -23.43 -13.53
N ALA A 430 1.27 -23.63 -13.33
CA ALA A 430 0.37 -22.57 -12.87
C ALA A 430 0.70 -22.11 -11.43
N LEU A 431 1.01 -23.03 -10.50
CA LEU A 431 1.42 -22.70 -9.13
C LEU A 431 2.74 -21.92 -9.12
N SER A 432 3.74 -22.37 -9.87
CA SER A 432 5.03 -21.70 -9.96
C SER A 432 4.94 -20.33 -10.65
N ALA A 433 4.07 -20.18 -11.66
CA ALA A 433 3.81 -18.89 -12.31
C ALA A 433 3.18 -17.89 -11.35
N ALA A 434 2.14 -18.33 -10.62
CA ALA A 434 1.44 -17.52 -9.64
C ALA A 434 2.38 -17.09 -8.48
N PHE A 435 3.25 -18.00 -8.04
CA PHE A 435 4.28 -17.69 -7.04
C PHE A 435 5.26 -16.62 -7.53
N GLY A 436 5.79 -16.78 -8.75
CA GLY A 436 6.75 -15.83 -9.34
C GLY A 436 6.15 -14.46 -9.69
N ALA A 437 4.82 -14.38 -9.86
CA ALA A 437 4.12 -13.11 -10.07
C ALA A 437 3.84 -12.36 -8.75
N HIS A 438 3.80 -13.04 -7.60
CA HIS A 438 3.42 -12.40 -6.33
C HIS A 438 4.53 -11.46 -5.81
N GLY A 439 4.16 -10.25 -5.36
CA GLY A 439 5.11 -9.18 -4.99
C GLY A 439 6.16 -9.57 -3.93
N PRO A 440 5.76 -10.02 -2.73
CA PRO A 440 6.71 -10.40 -1.68
C PRO A 440 7.77 -11.45 -2.07
N PRO A 441 7.43 -12.63 -2.62
CA PRO A 441 8.45 -13.59 -3.03
C PRO A 441 9.29 -13.09 -4.21
N CYS A 442 8.69 -12.34 -5.13
CA CYS A 442 9.42 -11.68 -6.23
C CYS A 442 10.49 -10.72 -5.67
N ALA A 443 10.12 -9.87 -4.69
CA ALA A 443 11.05 -8.97 -4.03
C ALA A 443 12.17 -9.73 -3.29
N ALA A 444 11.86 -10.83 -2.60
CA ALA A 444 12.87 -11.66 -1.94
C ALA A 444 13.85 -12.31 -2.93
N ILE A 445 13.34 -12.83 -4.06
CA ILE A 445 14.15 -13.41 -5.13
C ILE A 445 15.04 -12.34 -5.77
N ILE A 446 14.48 -11.16 -6.08
CA ILE A 446 15.22 -10.03 -6.64
C ILE A 446 16.28 -9.54 -5.65
N ALA A 447 15.98 -9.47 -4.35
CA ALA A 447 16.94 -9.09 -3.32
C ALA A 447 18.07 -10.13 -3.17
N ALA A 448 17.76 -11.42 -3.26
CA ALA A 448 18.77 -12.47 -3.27
C ALA A 448 19.67 -12.36 -4.52
N LEU A 449 19.07 -12.17 -5.69
CA LEU A 449 19.80 -11.98 -6.95
C LEU A 449 20.62 -10.70 -6.96
N SER A 450 20.13 -9.61 -6.39
CA SER A 450 20.85 -8.33 -6.33
C SER A 450 22.06 -8.43 -5.39
N LYS A 451 21.98 -9.20 -4.29
CA LYS A 451 23.14 -9.52 -3.43
C LYS A 451 24.20 -10.29 -4.19
N VAL A 452 23.80 -11.35 -4.91
CA VAL A 452 24.71 -12.15 -5.74
C VAL A 452 25.30 -11.30 -6.87
N HIS A 453 24.47 -10.50 -7.53
CA HIS A 453 24.89 -9.58 -8.59
C HIS A 453 25.88 -8.53 -8.07
N SER A 454 25.63 -7.97 -6.87
CA SER A 454 26.52 -6.99 -6.25
C SER A 454 27.88 -7.59 -5.91
N ALA A 455 27.93 -8.87 -5.50
CA ALA A 455 29.18 -9.60 -5.32
C ALA A 455 29.93 -9.82 -6.65
N ILE A 456 29.20 -9.97 -7.76
CA ILE A 456 29.73 -10.22 -9.11
C ILE A 456 29.97 -8.90 -9.90
N LYS A 457 29.60 -7.74 -9.33
CA LYS A 457 29.54 -6.42 -10.00
C LYS A 457 30.85 -5.97 -10.65
N ARG A 458 31.99 -6.56 -10.25
CA ARG A 458 33.29 -6.29 -10.90
C ARG A 458 33.36 -6.81 -12.34
N ILE A 459 32.53 -7.78 -12.74
CA ILE A 459 32.51 -8.34 -14.11
C ILE A 459 31.10 -8.78 -14.50
N SER A 460 30.25 -7.82 -14.91
CA SER A 460 28.85 -8.08 -15.32
C SER A 460 28.70 -9.16 -16.40
N TRP A 461 29.65 -9.24 -17.33
CA TRP A 461 29.67 -10.27 -18.38
C TRP A 461 29.92 -11.68 -17.82
N LEU A 462 30.75 -11.80 -16.78
CA LEU A 462 31.08 -13.09 -16.16
C LEU A 462 29.88 -13.66 -15.39
N GLY A 463 29.05 -12.78 -14.82
CA GLY A 463 27.76 -13.18 -14.24
C GLY A 463 26.82 -13.83 -15.24
N MET A 464 26.69 -13.26 -16.45
CA MET A 464 25.88 -13.87 -17.51
C MET A 464 26.45 -15.22 -17.97
N LEU A 465 27.77 -15.32 -18.09
CA LEU A 465 28.46 -16.56 -18.49
C LEU A 465 28.28 -17.67 -17.44
N LEU A 466 28.24 -17.32 -16.14
CA LEU A 466 28.05 -18.27 -15.05
C LEU A 466 26.58 -18.68 -14.83
N LEU A 467 25.60 -17.82 -15.18
CA LEU A 467 24.17 -18.14 -15.06
C LEU A 467 23.62 -18.93 -16.25
N ALA A 468 24.24 -18.79 -17.43
CA ALA A 468 23.89 -19.54 -18.63
C ALA A 468 23.89 -21.08 -18.42
N PRO A 469 24.91 -21.73 -17.82
CA PRO A 469 24.89 -23.18 -17.59
C PRO A 469 23.77 -23.62 -16.64
N VAL A 470 23.37 -22.77 -15.68
CA VAL A 470 22.24 -23.07 -14.79
C VAL A 470 20.93 -23.09 -15.59
N GLY A 471 20.72 -22.12 -16.48
CA GLY A 471 19.57 -22.11 -17.39
C GLY A 471 19.57 -23.30 -18.34
N ALA A 472 20.74 -23.63 -18.91
CA ALA A 472 20.92 -24.80 -19.76
C ALA A 472 20.60 -26.11 -19.02
N LEU A 473 20.99 -26.23 -17.75
CA LEU A 473 20.70 -27.39 -16.91
C LEU A 473 19.20 -27.56 -16.69
N PHE A 474 18.47 -26.49 -16.36
CA PHE A 474 17.01 -26.56 -16.21
C PHE A 474 16.31 -26.88 -17.54
N GLY A 475 16.77 -26.28 -18.65
CA GLY A 475 16.26 -26.61 -19.98
C GLY A 475 16.53 -28.06 -20.39
N TYR A 476 17.67 -28.62 -20.00
CA TYR A 476 18.00 -30.03 -20.18
C TYR A 476 17.13 -30.95 -19.32
N LEU A 477 16.94 -30.63 -18.03
CA LEU A 477 16.09 -31.38 -17.11
C LEU A 477 14.63 -31.45 -17.60
N LEU A 478 14.14 -30.39 -18.23
CA LEU A 478 12.81 -30.36 -18.86
C LEU A 478 12.68 -31.33 -20.05
N THR A 479 13.81 -31.76 -20.63
CA THR A 479 13.86 -32.76 -21.72
C THR A 479 14.33 -34.14 -21.23
N PHE A 480 14.48 -34.31 -19.92
CA PHE A 480 14.92 -35.57 -19.33
C PHE A 480 13.84 -36.65 -19.52
N GLY A 481 14.23 -37.82 -20.03
CA GLY A 481 13.30 -38.91 -20.38
C GLY A 481 12.93 -38.99 -21.87
N PHE A 482 13.32 -38.00 -22.69
CA PHE A 482 13.16 -38.03 -24.14
C PHE A 482 14.45 -38.45 -24.85
N ALA A 483 14.32 -39.03 -26.04
CA ALA A 483 15.48 -39.28 -26.89
C ALA A 483 16.12 -37.94 -27.30
N LEU A 484 17.46 -37.89 -27.28
CA LEU A 484 18.23 -36.73 -27.73
C LEU A 484 17.83 -36.37 -29.17
N SER A 485 17.16 -35.24 -29.33
CA SER A 485 16.63 -34.76 -30.61
C SER A 485 16.91 -33.26 -30.74
N ILE A 486 16.69 -32.68 -31.91
CA ILE A 486 16.85 -31.22 -32.09
C ILE A 486 15.97 -30.40 -31.13
N PHE A 487 14.89 -31.01 -30.63
CA PHE A 487 14.01 -30.40 -29.64
C PHE A 487 14.65 -30.28 -28.25
N SER A 488 15.56 -31.18 -27.85
CA SER A 488 16.27 -31.01 -26.58
C SER A 488 17.20 -29.80 -26.61
N ALA A 489 17.83 -29.52 -27.76
CA ALA A 489 18.58 -28.29 -27.96
C ALA A 489 17.70 -27.04 -27.82
N SER A 490 16.44 -27.09 -28.29
CA SER A 490 15.49 -25.99 -28.11
C SER A 490 15.12 -25.75 -26.64
N GLY A 491 14.94 -26.81 -25.85
CA GLY A 491 14.70 -26.70 -24.40
C GLY A 491 15.88 -26.04 -23.67
N ILE A 492 17.11 -26.44 -24.01
CA ILE A 492 18.34 -25.83 -23.48
C ILE A 492 18.42 -24.34 -23.84
N LEU A 493 18.18 -23.98 -25.10
CA LEU A 493 18.22 -22.59 -25.57
C LEU A 493 17.18 -21.71 -24.86
N VAL A 494 15.96 -22.22 -24.68
CA VAL A 494 14.89 -21.51 -23.94
C VAL A 494 15.30 -21.31 -22.49
N GLY A 495 15.88 -22.33 -21.85
CA GLY A 495 16.39 -22.23 -20.48
C GLY A 495 17.45 -21.14 -20.33
N VAL A 496 18.42 -21.07 -21.26
CA VAL A 496 19.44 -20.00 -21.29
C VAL A 496 18.81 -18.63 -21.54
N ALA A 497 17.86 -18.52 -22.48
CA ALA A 497 17.21 -17.26 -22.80
C ALA A 497 16.45 -16.69 -21.58
N ILE A 498 15.73 -17.55 -20.83
CA ILE A 498 14.99 -17.14 -19.63
C ILE A 498 15.95 -16.65 -18.53
N THR A 499 17.06 -17.37 -18.28
CA THR A 499 18.01 -16.94 -17.24
C THR A 499 18.76 -15.67 -17.59
N VAL A 500 19.13 -15.48 -18.87
CA VAL A 500 19.73 -14.24 -19.35
C VAL A 500 18.74 -13.08 -19.25
N GLY A 501 17.47 -13.29 -19.63
CA GLY A 501 16.42 -12.29 -19.51
C GLY A 501 16.15 -11.87 -18.05
N LEU A 502 16.16 -12.83 -17.13
CA LEU A 502 16.03 -12.57 -15.69
C LEU A 502 17.22 -11.74 -15.16
N MET A 503 18.44 -12.06 -15.57
CA MET A 503 19.63 -11.27 -15.21
C MET A 503 19.55 -9.84 -15.75
N TRP A 504 19.08 -9.67 -16.98
CA TRP A 504 18.87 -8.35 -17.58
C TRP A 504 17.81 -7.54 -16.82
N ALA A 505 16.69 -8.15 -16.43
CA ALA A 505 15.67 -7.51 -15.63
C ALA A 505 16.18 -7.05 -14.26
N VAL A 506 17.04 -7.85 -13.61
CA VAL A 506 17.70 -7.47 -12.34
C VAL A 506 18.63 -6.26 -12.55
N ASP A 507 19.41 -6.24 -13.63
CA ASP A 507 20.29 -5.09 -13.95
C ASP A 507 19.49 -3.80 -14.18
N LEU A 508 18.35 -3.88 -14.88
CA LEU A 508 17.44 -2.73 -15.06
C LEU A 508 16.93 -2.19 -13.71
N LEU A 509 16.53 -3.09 -12.81
CA LEU A 509 15.98 -2.73 -11.50
C LEU A 509 17.05 -2.10 -10.60
N VAL A 510 18.27 -2.65 -10.60
CA VAL A 510 19.42 -2.09 -9.87
C VAL A 510 19.80 -0.71 -10.41
N ARG A 511 19.84 -0.52 -11.74
CA ARG A 511 20.13 0.79 -12.35
C ARG A 511 19.07 1.83 -12.00
N ARG A 512 17.80 1.44 -11.93
CA ARG A 512 16.70 2.33 -11.56
C ARG A 512 16.80 2.79 -10.10
N ASN A 513 17.08 1.86 -9.18
CA ASN A 513 17.28 2.22 -7.77
C ASN A 513 18.50 3.13 -7.60
N GLY A 514 19.57 2.90 -8.36
CA GLY A 514 20.74 3.79 -8.37
C GLY A 514 20.43 5.23 -8.78
N ARG A 515 19.50 5.45 -9.73
CA ARG A 515 19.09 6.81 -10.16
C ARG A 515 18.18 7.53 -9.17
N LYS A 516 17.50 6.83 -8.27
CA LYS A 516 16.68 7.49 -7.23
C LYS A 516 17.52 8.04 -6.08
N HIS A 517 18.76 7.58 -5.95
CA HIS A 517 19.67 7.98 -4.88
C HIS A 517 20.80 8.92 -5.34
N ALA A 518 20.92 9.15 -6.65
CA ALA A 518 21.82 10.13 -7.26
C ALA A 518 21.03 11.40 -7.55
#